data_AF-W6V6W5-F1
#
_entry.id   AF-W6V6W5-F1
#
_cell.length_a   1.000
_cell.length_b   1.000
_cell.length_c   1.000
_cell.angle_alpha   90.00
_cell.angle_beta   90.00
_cell.angle_gamma   90.00
#
_symmetry.space_group_name_H-M   'P 1'
#
loop_
_entity.id
_entity.type
_entity.pdbx_description
1 polymer ?
#
loop_
_entity_poly.entity_id
_entity_poly.type
_entity_poly.pdbx_seq_one_letter_code
_entity_poly.pdbx_strand_id
1 'polypeptide(L)' 'MTLLFKVDTDRGLAWKNLFERHASDIDVRFWPDVGAPHAVRYLATWQPPPNVP' A
#
# COMPACT_ATOMS: atom_id res chain seq x y z
N MET A 1 5.60 11.28 3.35
CA MET A 1 4.17 11.24 2.90
C MET A 1 3.70 9.79 2.94
N THR A 2 2.43 9.47 3.20
CA THR A 2 2.01 8.07 3.39
C THR A 2 1.22 7.51 2.20
N LEU A 3 1.61 6.30 1.77
CA LEU A 3 0.87 5.43 0.85
C LEU A 3 0.28 4.26 1.64
N LEU A 4 -1.05 4.18 1.66
CA LEU A 4 -1.76 3.09 2.31
C LEU A 4 -2.10 2.00 1.30
N PHE A 5 -1.67 0.77 1.54
CA PHE A 5 -2.04 -0.40 0.77
C PHE A 5 -3.22 -1.13 1.42
N LYS A 6 -4.25 -1.41 0.61
CA LYS A 6 -5.37 -2.29 0.95
C LYS A 6 -5.49 -3.37 -0.11
N VAL A 7 -4.55 -4.32 -0.06
CA VAL A 7 -4.43 -5.48 -0.95
C VAL A 7 -3.91 -6.68 -0.14
N ASP A 8 -3.90 -7.86 -0.74
CA ASP A 8 -3.23 -9.04 -0.19
C ASP A 8 -1.78 -8.72 0.23
N THR A 9 -1.42 -9.14 1.44
CA THR A 9 -0.12 -8.92 2.09
C THR A 9 1.07 -9.38 1.26
N ASP A 10 0.98 -10.47 0.51
CA ASP A 10 2.13 -11.03 -0.22
C ASP A 10 2.59 -10.10 -1.34
N ARG A 11 1.63 -9.56 -2.11
CA ARG A 11 1.91 -8.51 -3.10
C ARG A 11 2.34 -7.22 -2.43
N GLY A 12 1.75 -6.90 -1.29
CA GLY A 12 2.09 -5.72 -0.49
C GLY A 12 3.57 -5.65 -0.12
N LEU A 13 4.16 -6.75 0.35
CA LEU A 13 5.56 -6.80 0.78
C LEU A 13 6.54 -6.52 -0.37
N ALA A 14 6.29 -7.06 -1.56
CA ALA A 14 7.12 -6.79 -2.73
C ALA A 14 7.12 -5.29 -3.09
N TRP A 15 5.96 -4.64 -2.99
CA TRP A 15 5.84 -3.20 -3.19
C TRP A 15 6.56 -2.42 -2.10
N LYS A 16 6.39 -2.76 -0.82
CA LYS A 16 7.10 -2.09 0.28
C LYS A 16 8.61 -2.10 0.06
N ASN A 17 9.19 -3.25 -0.29
CA ASN A 17 10.62 -3.36 -0.57
C ASN A 17 11.08 -2.48 -1.75
N LEU A 18 10.23 -2.27 -2.76
CA LEU A 18 10.53 -1.37 -3.88
C LEU A 18 10.49 0.09 -3.45
N PHE A 19 9.48 0.49 -2.68
CA PHE A 19 9.39 1.85 -2.14
C PHE A 19 10.55 2.18 -1.21
N GLU A 20 10.96 1.25 -0.34
CA GLU A 20 12.15 1.44 0.52
C GLU A 20 13.43 1.69 -0.28
N ARG A 21 13.58 1.07 -1.46
CA ARG A 21 14.76 1.25 -2.32
C ARG A 21 14.71 2.50 -3.19
N HIS A 22 13.54 2.88 -3.66
CA HIS A 22 13.40 3.88 -4.74
C HIS A 22 12.69 5.17 -4.31
N ALA A 23 12.00 5.16 -3.17
CA ALA A 23 11.22 6.28 -2.65
C ALA A 23 11.12 6.18 -1.12
N SER A 24 12.28 6.20 -0.45
CA SER A 24 12.40 6.01 1.00
C SER A 24 11.72 7.10 1.85
N ASP A 25 11.31 8.22 1.23
CA ASP A 25 10.54 9.30 1.83
C ASP A 25 9.02 9.02 1.90
N ILE A 26 8.58 7.95 1.25
CA ILE A 26 7.21 7.45 1.29
C ILE A 26 7.07 6.42 2.40
N ASP A 27 6.24 6.74 3.39
CA ASP A 27 5.83 5.79 4.45
C ASP A 27 4.79 4.83 3.86
N VAL A 28 5.17 3.57 3.69
CA VAL A 28 4.28 2.53 3.16
C VAL A 28 3.64 1.77 4.31
N ARG A 29 2.31 1.85 4.39
CA ARG A 29 1.50 1.17 5.42
C ARG A 29 0.51 0.19 4.82
N PHE A 30 0.13 -0.81 5.60
CA PHE A 30 -0.87 -1.80 5.22
C PHE A 30 -2.09 -1.68 6.12
N TRP A 31 -3.27 -1.62 5.50
CA TRP A 31 -4.53 -1.71 6.24
C TRP A 31 -4.53 -2.99 7.09
N PRO A 32 -4.97 -2.94 8.37
CA PRO A 32 -5.68 -1.83 9.01
C PRO A 32 -4.80 -0.77 9.70
N ASP A 33 -3.48 -0.87 9.67
CA ASP A 33 -2.60 0.14 10.27
C ASP A 33 -2.50 1.38 9.37
N VAL A 34 -3.28 2.42 9.68
CA VAL A 34 -3.31 3.67 8.91
C VAL A 34 -2.45 4.78 9.51
N GLY A 35 -1.95 4.61 10.74
CA GLY A 35 -1.28 5.69 11.47
C GLY A 35 -2.13 6.96 11.60
N ALA A 36 -1.52 8.13 11.34
CA ALA A 36 -2.21 9.40 11.32
C ALA A 36 -3.00 9.58 10.01
N PRO A 37 -4.35 9.60 10.01
CA PRO A 37 -5.13 9.56 8.77
C PRO A 37 -4.88 10.74 7.82
N HIS A 38 -4.54 11.92 8.35
CA HIS A 38 -4.24 13.11 7.55
C HIS A 38 -2.88 13.06 6.83
N ALA A 39 -2.00 12.13 7.22
CA ALA A 39 -0.72 11.90 6.56
C ALA A 39 -0.86 11.00 5.32
N VAL A 40 -1.97 10.24 5.22
CA VAL A 40 -2.30 9.42 4.05
C VAL A 40 -2.66 10.32 2.88
N ARG A 41 -1.82 10.29 1.84
CA ARG A 41 -2.03 11.06 0.61
C ARG A 41 -2.44 10.17 -0.56
N TYR A 42 -2.11 8.88 -0.48
CA TYR A 42 -2.36 7.92 -1.53
C TYR A 42 -2.94 6.62 -0.97
N LEU A 43 -3.82 6.00 -1.74
CA LEU A 43 -4.42 4.70 -1.44
C LEU A 43 -4.21 3.78 -2.64
N ALA A 44 -3.50 2.67 -2.42
CA ALA A 44 -3.36 1.59 -3.39
C ALA A 44 -4.32 0.46 -3.02
N THR A 45 -5.33 0.25 -3.85
CA THR A 45 -6.26 -0.87 -3.74
C THR A 45 -6.33 -1.64 -5.05
N TRP A 46 -6.65 -2.92 -4.93
CA TRP A 46 -6.96 -3.75 -6.07
C TRP A 46 -8.08 -4.71 -5.71
N GLN A 47 -9.14 -4.68 -6.51
CA GLN A 47 -10.17 -5.70 -6.49
C GLN A 47 -10.24 -6.29 -7.90
N PRO A 48 -9.96 -7.58 -8.08
CA PRO A 48 -10.15 -8.19 -9.39
C PRO A 48 -11.64 -8.10 -9.79
N PRO A 49 -11.95 -7.98 -11.08
CA PRO A 49 -13.32 -8.11 -11.56
C PRO A 49 -13.97 -9.41 -11.06
N PRO A 50 -15.30 -9.44 -10.88
CA PRO A 50 -15.98 -10.71 -10.66
C PRO A 50 -15.74 -11.64 -11.88
N ASN A 51 -15.54 -12.94 -11.62
CA ASN A 51 -15.34 -14.00 -12.62
C ASN A 51 -14.06 -13.89 -13.48
N VAL A 52 -12.92 -13.50 -12.89
CA VAL A 52 -11.62 -13.78 -13.53
C VAL A 52 -11.32 -15.28 -13.35
N PRO A 53 -11.07 -16.04 -14.44
CA PRO A 53 -10.81 -17.48 -14.38
C PRO A 53 -9.54 -17.84 -13.61
#